data_AF-A0A7C7E4D1-F1
#
_entry.id   AF-A0A7C7E4D1-F1
#
_cell.length_a   1.000
_cell.length_b   1.000
_cell.length_c   1.000
_cell.angle_alpha   90.00
_cell.angle_beta   90.00
_cell.angle_gamma   90.00
#
_symmetry.space_group_name_H-M   'P 1'
#
loop_
_entity.id
_entity.type
_entity.pdbx_description
1 polymer ?
#
loop_
_entity_poly.entity_id
_entity_poly.type
_entity_poly.pdbx_seq_one_letter_code
_entity_poly.pdbx_strand_id
1 'polypeptide(L)'
;MKIGLKGKMLLVIILLLVTSFGTVAIVGYSEMNRNILKLAETQLKTKAEYMVAKTGRYFSERETLLKDEARHLQQAVNEGSRQYLKSYLESVYPDLSEKYKIVDIYIGYPDGSADCGTGWVPDDPAWKSYERPWYVKAAESKGNIVYTGIEIHSIISGCRQKGSEG
;
A
#
# COMPACT_ATOMS: atom_id res chain seq x y z
N MET A 1 62.63 40.46 -7.10
CA MET A 1 62.54 40.49 -8.59
C MET A 1 61.63 41.64 -9.00
N LYS A 2 62.13 42.67 -9.70
CA LYS A 2 61.26 43.72 -10.27
C LYS A 2 60.70 43.23 -11.60
N ILE A 3 59.39 43.04 -11.67
CA ILE A 3 58.70 42.59 -12.87
C ILE A 3 58.65 43.75 -13.85
N GLY A 4 59.18 43.55 -15.06
CA GLY A 4 59.12 44.55 -16.14
C GLY A 4 57.69 44.79 -16.65
N LEU A 5 57.46 45.92 -17.33
CA LEU A 5 56.13 46.37 -17.77
C LEU A 5 55.33 45.29 -18.56
N LYS A 6 56.01 44.53 -19.42
CA LYS A 6 55.43 43.41 -20.19
C LYS A 6 54.93 42.27 -19.30
N GLY A 7 55.66 41.95 -18.23
CA GLY A 7 55.26 40.92 -17.26
C GLY A 7 54.02 41.32 -16.46
N LYS A 8 53.87 42.62 -16.14
CA LYS A 8 52.66 43.13 -15.48
C LYS A 8 51.41 43.02 -16.36
N MET A 9 51.52 43.36 -17.66
CA MET A 9 50.41 43.19 -18.62
C MET A 9 49.99 41.73 -18.75
N LEU A 10 50.95 40.81 -18.85
CA LEU A 10 50.67 39.38 -19.01
C LEU A 10 49.98 38.80 -17.76
N LEU A 11 50.36 39.27 -16.57
CA LEU A 11 49.73 38.90 -15.29
C LEU A 11 48.27 39.37 -15.23
N VAL A 12 47.97 40.59 -15.70
CA VAL A 12 46.59 41.12 -15.76
C VAL A 12 45.73 40.28 -16.69
N ILE A 13 46.24 39.91 -17.87
CA ILE A 13 45.49 39.07 -18.83
C ILE A 13 45.19 37.70 -18.23
N ILE A 14 46.16 37.06 -17.57
CA ILE A 14 45.96 35.77 -16.89
C ILE A 14 44.89 35.90 -15.80
N LEU A 15 44.94 36.97 -15.00
CA LEU A 15 43.96 37.21 -13.94
C LEU A 15 42.54 37.39 -14.50
N LEU A 16 42.43 38.10 -15.63
CA LEU A 16 41.17 38.33 -16.34
C LEU A 16 40.60 37.02 -16.92
N LEU A 17 41.45 36.14 -17.44
CA LEU A 17 41.06 34.81 -17.90
C LEU A 17 40.61 33.92 -16.74
N VAL A 18 41.35 33.90 -15.63
CA VAL A 18 40.98 33.07 -14.47
C VAL A 18 39.64 33.52 -13.87
N THR A 19 39.40 34.83 -13.80
CA THR A 19 38.13 35.36 -13.28
C THR A 19 36.95 35.12 -14.22
N SER A 20 37.14 35.25 -15.54
CA SER A 20 36.08 34.94 -16.51
C SER A 20 35.73 33.45 -16.53
N PHE A 21 36.74 32.55 -16.54
CA PHE A 21 36.49 31.12 -16.45
C PHE A 21 35.90 30.72 -15.10
N GLY A 22 36.37 31.31 -14.00
CA GLY A 22 35.86 31.04 -12.66
C GLY A 22 34.38 31.42 -12.50
N THR A 23 33.97 32.58 -13.02
CA THR A 23 32.57 33.03 -12.96
C THR A 23 31.65 32.11 -13.78
N VAL A 24 32.04 31.74 -15.00
CA VAL A 24 31.28 30.78 -15.81
C VAL A 24 31.17 29.42 -15.13
N ALA A 25 32.25 28.93 -14.51
CA ALA A 25 32.24 27.66 -13.77
C ALA A 25 31.29 27.71 -12.57
N ILE A 26 31.29 28.79 -11.79
CA ILE A 26 30.40 28.94 -10.62
C ILE A 26 28.94 29.03 -11.05
N VAL A 27 28.63 29.85 -12.06
CA VAL A 27 27.26 30.00 -12.57
C VAL A 27 26.77 28.69 -13.17
N GLY A 28 27.58 28.04 -14.01
CA GLY A 28 27.24 26.75 -14.62
C GLY A 28 27.02 25.66 -13.57
N TYR A 29 27.86 25.59 -12.54
CA TYR A 29 27.68 24.66 -11.43
C TYR A 29 26.40 24.94 -10.64
N SER A 30 26.09 26.21 -10.36
CA SER A 30 24.87 26.61 -9.66
C SER A 30 23.61 26.24 -10.43
N GLU A 31 23.56 26.52 -11.72
CA GLU A 31 22.43 26.17 -12.58
C GLU A 31 22.27 24.66 -12.72
N MET A 32 23.37 23.94 -12.92
CA MET A 32 23.36 22.48 -12.98
C MET A 32 22.81 21.89 -11.68
N ASN A 33 23.25 22.37 -10.51
CA ASN A 33 22.76 21.88 -9.23
C ASN A 33 21.27 22.17 -9.03
N ARG A 34 20.79 23.37 -9.42
CA ARG A 34 19.35 23.70 -9.39
C ARG A 34 18.54 22.80 -10.31
N ASN A 35 19.04 22.49 -11.50
CA ASN A 35 18.36 21.62 -12.45
C ASN A 35 18.32 20.17 -11.96
N ILE A 36 19.40 19.66 -11.37
CA ILE A 36 19.45 18.34 -10.73
C ILE A 36 18.44 18.25 -9.59
N LEU A 37 18.39 19.27 -8.72
CA LEU A 37 17.44 19.31 -7.61
C LEU A 37 15.99 19.31 -8.10
N LYS A 38 15.66 20.15 -9.09
CA LYS A 38 14.31 20.18 -9.69
C LYS A 38 13.94 18.84 -10.33
N LEU A 39 14.88 18.20 -11.02
CA LEU A 39 14.65 16.89 -11.63
C LEU A 39 14.40 15.82 -10.57
N ALA A 40 15.20 15.81 -9.50
CA ALA A 40 15.03 14.90 -8.37
C ALA A 40 13.67 15.10 -7.69
N GLU A 41 13.29 16.36 -7.41
CA GLU A 41 11.99 16.70 -6.82
C GLU A 41 10.83 16.25 -7.71
N THR A 42 10.92 16.51 -9.03
CA THR A 42 9.88 16.10 -9.98
C THR A 42 9.76 14.58 -10.03
N GLN A 43 10.88 13.86 -10.08
CA GLN A 43 10.86 12.39 -10.07
C GLN A 43 10.29 11.82 -8.77
N LEU A 44 10.63 12.40 -7.61
CA LEU A 44 10.06 12.01 -6.33
C LEU A 44 8.56 12.27 -6.29
N LYS A 45 8.11 13.43 -6.78
CA LYS A 45 6.69 13.78 -6.87
C LYS A 45 5.93 12.82 -7.78
N THR A 46 6.42 12.56 -8.99
CA THR A 46 5.79 11.61 -9.92
C THR A 46 5.75 10.20 -9.33
N LYS A 47 6.82 9.74 -8.65
CA LYS A 47 6.82 8.44 -7.97
C LYS A 47 5.81 8.41 -6.81
N ALA A 48 5.72 9.47 -6.02
CA ALA A 48 4.74 9.58 -4.95
C ALA A 48 3.31 9.55 -5.48
N GLU A 49 3.00 10.34 -6.51
CA GLU A 49 1.70 10.36 -7.19
C GLU A 49 1.36 8.98 -7.77
N TYR A 50 2.33 8.32 -8.41
CA TYR A 50 2.16 6.96 -8.91
C TYR A 50 1.86 5.96 -7.80
N MET A 51 2.56 6.03 -6.66
CA MET A 51 2.29 5.17 -5.51
C MET A 51 0.90 5.44 -4.92
N VAL A 52 0.51 6.70 -4.77
CA VAL A 52 -0.83 7.08 -4.31
C VAL A 52 -1.90 6.54 -5.26
N ALA A 53 -1.74 6.71 -6.57
CA ALA A 53 -2.69 6.20 -7.56
C ALA A 53 -2.72 4.66 -7.60
N LYS A 54 -1.59 3.99 -7.41
CA LYS A 54 -1.51 2.52 -7.33
C LYS A 54 -2.22 2.00 -6.07
N THR A 55 -1.97 2.62 -4.92
CA THR A 55 -2.64 2.27 -3.65
C THR A 55 -4.14 2.57 -3.72
N GLY A 56 -4.54 3.70 -4.29
CA GLY A 56 -5.95 4.05 -4.50
C GLY A 56 -6.67 3.02 -5.37
N ARG A 57 -6.06 2.58 -6.48
CA ARG A 57 -6.62 1.50 -7.32
C ARG A 57 -6.72 0.17 -6.57
N TYR A 58 -5.67 -0.20 -5.83
CA TYR A 58 -5.67 -1.41 -5.01
C TYR A 58 -6.87 -1.46 -4.05
N PHE A 59 -7.14 -0.36 -3.34
CA PHE A 59 -8.28 -0.27 -2.43
C PHE A 59 -9.62 -0.24 -3.17
N SER A 60 -9.74 0.58 -4.22
CA SER A 60 -10.98 0.72 -5.00
C SER A 60 -11.45 -0.59 -5.63
N GLU A 61 -10.54 -1.42 -6.13
CA GLU A 61 -10.86 -2.75 -6.65
C GLU A 61 -11.46 -3.65 -5.57
N ARG A 62 -10.90 -3.61 -4.35
CA ARG A 62 -11.35 -4.43 -3.22
C ARG A 62 -12.67 -3.93 -2.62
N GLU A 63 -12.91 -2.62 -2.62
CA GLU A 63 -14.22 -2.09 -2.24
C GLU A 63 -15.31 -2.55 -3.19
N THR A 64 -15.06 -2.48 -4.50
CA THR A 64 -16.02 -2.90 -5.52
C THR A 64 -16.34 -4.37 -5.34
N LEU A 65 -15.31 -5.20 -5.19
CA LEU A 65 -15.46 -6.62 -4.93
C LEU A 65 -16.30 -6.88 -3.68
N LEU A 66 -15.94 -6.29 -2.53
CA LEU A 66 -16.66 -6.49 -1.27
C LEU A 66 -18.12 -6.02 -1.35
N LYS A 67 -18.40 -4.91 -2.07
CA LYS A 67 -19.78 -4.43 -2.28
C LYS A 67 -20.59 -5.39 -3.14
N ASP A 68 -20.00 -5.94 -4.18
CA ASP A 68 -20.68 -6.86 -5.09
C ASP A 68 -20.94 -8.20 -4.39
N GLU A 69 -19.98 -8.73 -3.64
CA GLU A 69 -20.15 -9.92 -2.80
C GLU A 69 -21.22 -9.72 -1.72
N ALA A 70 -21.19 -8.58 -1.01
CA ALA A 70 -22.19 -8.26 0.00
C ALA A 70 -23.60 -8.14 -0.60
N ARG A 71 -23.73 -7.56 -1.80
CA ARG A 71 -25.01 -7.47 -2.52
C ARG A 71 -25.50 -8.83 -2.95
N HIS A 72 -24.62 -9.69 -3.47
CA HIS A 72 -24.97 -11.04 -3.89
C HIS A 72 -25.51 -11.87 -2.72
N LEU A 73 -24.87 -11.76 -1.55
CA LEU A 73 -25.20 -12.55 -0.37
C LEU A 73 -26.34 -11.97 0.47
N GLN A 74 -26.79 -10.75 0.20
CA GLN A 74 -27.77 -10.06 1.04
C GLN A 74 -29.06 -10.86 1.25
N GLN A 75 -29.58 -11.52 0.21
CA GLN A 75 -30.78 -12.35 0.33
C GLN A 75 -30.53 -13.57 1.22
N ALA A 76 -29.45 -14.31 0.99
CA ALA A 76 -29.12 -15.50 1.77
C ALA A 76 -28.82 -15.18 3.25
N VAL A 77 -28.24 -14.00 3.52
CA VAL A 77 -28.06 -13.47 4.88
C VAL A 77 -29.42 -13.22 5.55
N ASN A 78 -30.36 -12.59 4.86
CA ASN A 78 -31.69 -12.30 5.39
C ASN A 78 -32.51 -13.56 5.66
N GLU A 79 -32.32 -14.59 4.84
CA GLU A 79 -32.98 -15.90 4.99
C GLU A 79 -32.28 -16.79 6.04
N GLY A 80 -31.12 -16.38 6.56
CA GLY A 80 -30.36 -17.12 7.57
C GLY A 80 -29.75 -18.42 7.05
N SER A 81 -29.51 -18.54 5.74
CA SER A 81 -29.01 -19.77 5.11
C SER A 81 -27.49 -19.93 5.29
N ARG A 82 -27.05 -20.14 6.54
CA ARG A 82 -25.62 -20.21 6.91
C ARG A 82 -24.83 -21.23 6.10
N GLN A 83 -25.40 -22.41 5.83
CA GLN A 83 -24.72 -23.44 5.06
C GLN A 83 -24.45 -22.98 3.62
N TYR A 84 -25.40 -22.30 2.98
CA TYR A 84 -25.18 -21.71 1.66
C TYR A 84 -24.10 -20.62 1.71
N LEU A 85 -24.14 -19.73 2.71
CA LEU A 85 -23.14 -18.67 2.88
C LEU A 85 -21.73 -19.25 3.02
N LYS A 86 -21.56 -20.25 3.87
CA LYS A 86 -20.28 -20.94 4.05
C LYS A 86 -19.79 -21.58 2.76
N SER A 87 -20.63 -22.40 2.11
CA SER A 87 -20.26 -23.06 0.85
C SER A 87 -19.94 -22.07 -0.26
N TYR A 88 -20.64 -20.94 -0.31
CA TYR A 88 -20.33 -19.85 -1.22
C TYR A 88 -18.93 -19.29 -0.96
N LEU A 89 -18.65 -18.86 0.28
CA LEU A 89 -17.33 -18.29 0.64
C LEU A 89 -16.17 -19.23 0.29
N GLU A 90 -16.31 -20.52 0.61
CA GLU A 90 -15.32 -21.55 0.28
C GLU A 90 -15.15 -21.74 -1.23
N SER A 91 -16.22 -21.58 -2.02
CA SER A 91 -16.18 -21.71 -3.48
C SER A 91 -15.52 -20.52 -4.18
N VAL A 92 -15.72 -19.28 -3.69
CA VAL A 92 -15.16 -18.09 -4.35
C VAL A 92 -13.72 -17.80 -3.92
N TYR A 93 -13.34 -18.23 -2.71
CA TYR A 93 -12.05 -17.91 -2.10
C TYR A 93 -10.84 -18.25 -2.99
N PRO A 94 -10.75 -19.42 -3.66
CA PRO A 94 -9.61 -19.75 -4.50
C PRO A 94 -9.34 -18.69 -5.59
N ASP A 95 -10.39 -18.25 -6.28
CA ASP A 95 -10.29 -17.23 -7.33
C ASP A 95 -9.90 -15.87 -6.76
N LEU A 96 -10.48 -15.49 -5.61
CA LEU A 96 -10.16 -14.24 -4.92
C LEU A 96 -8.70 -14.20 -4.45
N SER A 97 -8.20 -15.31 -3.91
CA SER A 97 -6.83 -15.47 -3.45
C SER A 97 -5.85 -15.42 -4.61
N GLU A 98 -6.14 -16.14 -5.71
CA GLU A 98 -5.26 -16.17 -6.87
C GLU A 98 -5.20 -14.82 -7.59
N LYS A 99 -6.37 -14.25 -7.92
CA LYS A 99 -6.47 -13.05 -8.76
C LYS A 99 -6.18 -11.76 -8.01
N TYR A 100 -6.69 -11.63 -6.79
CA TYR A 100 -6.62 -10.39 -6.01
C TYR A 100 -5.70 -10.49 -4.81
N LYS A 101 -5.05 -11.63 -4.56
CA LYS A 101 -4.18 -11.84 -3.40
C LYS A 101 -4.90 -11.52 -2.08
N ILE A 102 -6.20 -11.82 -2.04
CA ILE A 102 -7.02 -11.71 -0.83
C ILE A 102 -6.67 -12.88 0.09
N VAL A 103 -6.33 -12.57 1.34
CA VAL A 103 -5.92 -13.58 2.32
C VAL A 103 -7.10 -14.43 2.77
N ASP A 104 -8.27 -13.82 2.92
CA ASP A 104 -9.52 -14.53 3.22
C ASP A 104 -10.73 -13.64 2.91
N ILE A 105 -11.90 -14.26 2.77
CA ILE A 105 -13.22 -13.61 2.73
C ILE A 105 -14.10 -14.30 3.77
N TYR A 106 -14.78 -13.52 4.61
CA TYR A 106 -15.49 -14.08 5.76
C TYR A 106 -16.72 -13.28 6.14
N ILE A 107 -17.63 -13.93 6.87
CA ILE A 107 -18.83 -13.33 7.45
C ILE A 107 -18.79 -13.53 8.96
N GLY A 108 -18.91 -12.45 9.72
CA GLY A 108 -19.13 -12.49 11.17
C GLY A 108 -20.60 -12.47 11.53
N TYR A 109 -21.00 -13.25 12.52
CA TYR A 109 -22.37 -13.33 12.99
C TYR A 109 -22.55 -12.71 14.40
N PRO A 110 -23.76 -12.22 14.74
CA PRO A 110 -24.03 -11.65 16.06
C PRO A 110 -23.86 -12.62 17.23
N ASP A 111 -23.86 -13.93 16.99
CA ASP A 111 -23.58 -14.95 18.01
C ASP A 111 -22.07 -15.13 18.31
N GLY A 112 -21.21 -14.37 17.60
CA GLY A 112 -19.77 -14.37 17.75
C GLY A 112 -19.06 -15.38 16.87
N SER A 113 -19.78 -16.23 16.13
CA SER A 113 -19.18 -17.13 15.15
C SER A 113 -18.76 -16.38 13.87
N ALA A 114 -17.94 -17.03 13.05
CA ALA A 114 -17.59 -16.56 11.71
C ALA A 114 -17.44 -17.75 10.76
N ASP A 115 -17.84 -17.56 9.51
CA ASP A 115 -17.54 -18.46 8.41
C ASP A 115 -16.48 -17.81 7.52
N CYS A 116 -15.44 -18.57 7.17
CA CYS A 116 -14.29 -18.10 6.40
C CYS A 116 -14.13 -18.94 5.13
N GLY A 117 -13.77 -18.30 4.02
CA GLY A 117 -13.55 -18.97 2.74
C GLY A 117 -12.34 -19.91 2.74
N THR A 118 -11.35 -19.63 3.59
CA THR A 118 -10.25 -20.58 3.86
C THR A 118 -10.66 -21.82 4.65
N GLY A 119 -11.87 -21.82 5.24
CA GLY A 119 -12.28 -22.80 6.25
C GLY A 119 -11.61 -22.60 7.61
N TRP A 120 -10.90 -21.48 7.82
CA TRP A 120 -10.28 -21.17 9.10
C TRP A 120 -11.32 -21.05 10.21
N VAL A 121 -10.98 -21.62 11.37
CA VAL A 121 -11.74 -21.54 12.60
C VAL A 121 -10.80 -21.02 13.69
N PRO A 122 -11.21 -20.05 14.52
CA PRO A 122 -10.40 -19.58 15.63
C PRO A 122 -10.08 -20.69 16.64
N ASP A 123 -8.82 -20.77 17.06
CA ASP A 123 -8.38 -21.72 18.11
C ASP A 123 -8.84 -21.28 19.51
N ASP A 124 -9.03 -19.97 19.71
CA ASP A 124 -9.47 -19.40 20.99
C ASP A 124 -11.01 -19.47 21.11
N PRO A 125 -11.58 -20.21 22.08
CA PRO A 125 -13.03 -20.27 22.28
C PRO A 125 -13.64 -18.95 22.75
N ALA A 126 -12.82 -18.02 23.27
CA ALA A 126 -13.23 -16.67 23.61
C ALA A 126 -13.21 -15.72 22.40
N TRP A 127 -12.73 -16.17 21.23
CA TRP A 127 -12.78 -15.39 20.01
C TRP A 127 -14.24 -15.12 19.62
N LYS A 128 -14.57 -13.83 19.44
CA LYS A 128 -15.90 -13.38 19.00
C LYS A 128 -15.78 -12.43 17.82
N SER A 129 -16.49 -12.72 16.73
CA SER A 129 -16.50 -11.89 15.53
C SER A 129 -17.04 -10.48 15.79
N TYR A 130 -18.08 -10.35 16.60
CA TYR A 130 -18.71 -9.06 16.90
C TYR A 130 -17.83 -8.09 17.71
N GLU A 131 -16.77 -8.58 18.34
CA GLU A 131 -15.81 -7.74 19.08
C GLU A 131 -14.68 -7.24 18.19
N ARG A 132 -14.61 -7.72 16.93
CA ARG A 132 -13.54 -7.36 16.03
C ARG A 132 -13.73 -5.94 15.47
N PRO A 133 -12.64 -5.15 15.36
CA PRO A 133 -12.68 -3.81 14.78
C PRO A 133 -13.38 -3.73 13.41
N TRP A 134 -13.22 -4.74 12.55
CA TRP A 134 -13.90 -4.77 11.25
C TRP A 134 -15.42 -4.90 11.39
N TYR A 135 -15.90 -5.67 12.37
CA TYR A 135 -17.33 -5.84 12.62
C TYR A 135 -17.93 -4.58 13.24
N VAL A 136 -17.31 -4.08 14.31
CA VAL A 136 -17.76 -2.89 15.04
C VAL A 136 -17.85 -1.69 14.11
N LYS A 137 -16.78 -1.41 13.35
CA LYS A 137 -16.76 -0.28 12.42
C LYS A 137 -17.76 -0.44 11.28
N ALA A 138 -17.96 -1.65 10.76
CA ALA A 138 -18.93 -1.88 9.70
C ALA A 138 -20.37 -1.70 10.19
N ALA A 139 -20.67 -2.10 11.43
CA ALA A 139 -21.98 -1.86 12.04
C ALA A 139 -22.26 -0.36 12.21
N GLU A 140 -21.25 0.44 12.54
CA GLU A 140 -21.35 1.90 12.68
C GLU A 140 -21.42 2.65 11.34
N SER A 141 -20.94 2.03 10.25
CA SER A 141 -20.73 2.71 8.96
C SER A 141 -22.00 2.92 8.13
N LYS A 142 -23.14 2.37 8.57
CA LYS A 142 -24.43 2.43 7.84
C LYS A 142 -24.34 1.89 6.41
N GLY A 143 -23.60 0.81 6.21
CA GLY A 143 -23.45 0.14 4.91
C GLY A 143 -22.33 0.68 4.02
N ASN A 144 -21.52 1.63 4.51
CA ASN A 144 -20.31 2.05 3.83
C ASN A 144 -19.16 1.06 4.09
N ILE A 145 -18.27 0.90 3.10
CA ILE A 145 -17.06 0.11 3.29
C ILE A 145 -16.14 0.83 4.27
N VAL A 146 -15.55 0.06 5.19
CA VAL A 146 -14.63 0.56 6.20
C VAL A 146 -13.28 -0.12 6.09
N TYR A 147 -12.24 0.62 6.45
CA TYR A 147 -10.88 0.12 6.56
C TYR A 147 -10.48 0.04 8.03
N THR A 148 -9.89 -1.08 8.41
CA THR A 148 -9.30 -1.26 9.74
C THR A 148 -7.79 -1.07 9.67
N GLY A 149 -7.19 -0.75 10.83
CA GLY A 149 -5.75 -0.83 10.97
C GLY A 149 -5.26 -2.27 10.91
N ILE A 150 -3.95 -2.45 10.86
CA ILE A 150 -3.34 -3.79 10.88
C ILE A 150 -3.57 -4.42 12.27
N GLU A 151 -4.26 -5.56 12.29
CA GLU A 151 -4.36 -6.40 13.48
C GLU A 151 -3.25 -7.45 13.43
N ILE A 152 -2.26 -7.33 14.31
CA ILE A 152 -1.26 -8.37 14.52
C ILE A 152 -1.81 -9.32 15.57
N HIS A 153 -2.52 -10.34 15.15
CA HIS A 153 -2.74 -11.52 15.99
C HIS A 153 -1.41 -12.26 16.06
N SER A 154 -0.90 -12.57 17.25
CA SER A 154 0.39 -13.23 17.42
C SER A 154 0.42 -14.52 16.60
N ILE A 155 1.16 -14.52 15.49
CA ILE A 155 1.46 -15.70 14.69
C ILE A 155 2.48 -16.53 15.49
N ILE A 156 2.02 -17.16 16.57
CA ILE A 156 2.77 -18.21 17.24
C ILE A 156 1.83 -19.41 17.31
N SER A 157 2.23 -20.46 16.59
CA SER A 157 1.64 -21.81 16.55
C SER A 157 0.26 -22.00 15.91
N GLY A 158 0.15 -21.92 14.56
CA GLY A 158 -1.10 -22.31 13.88
C GLY A 158 -0.97 -22.83 12.44
N CYS A 159 -0.23 -22.17 11.56
CA CYS A 159 -0.12 -22.59 10.16
C CYS A 159 1.01 -23.62 9.92
N ARG A 160 1.04 -24.71 10.69
CA ARG A 160 1.81 -25.90 10.29
C ARG A 160 0.92 -26.69 9.34
N GLN A 161 1.20 -26.59 8.03
CA GLN A 161 0.66 -27.49 7.03
C GLN A 161 0.78 -28.94 7.53
N LYS A 162 -0.37 -29.57 7.84
CA LYS A 162 -0.46 -31.02 7.89
C LYS A 162 -0.63 -31.49 6.45
N GLY A 163 0.38 -32.18 5.91
CA GLY A 163 0.19 -33.12 4.81
C GLY A 163 1.10 -32.93 3.60
N SER A 164 2.30 -33.50 3.66
CA SER A 164 2.89 -34.24 2.52
C SER A 164 4.01 -35.15 3.03
N GLU A 165 3.65 -36.20 3.76
CA GLU A 165 4.44 -37.43 3.81
C GLU A 165 3.48 -38.61 3.64
N GLY A 166 3.49 -39.14 2.44
CA GLY A 166 2.81 -40.35 1.98
C GLY A 166 3.57 -40.85 0.77
#